data_AF-A0A1F3TVP0-F1
#
_entry.id   AF-A0A1F3TVP0-F1
#
_cell.length_a   1.000
_cell.length_b   1.000
_cell.length_c   1.000
_cell.angle_alpha   90.00
_cell.angle_beta   90.00
_cell.angle_gamma   90.00
#
_symmetry.space_group_name_H-M   'P 1'
#
loop_
_entity.id
_entity.type
_entity.pdbx_description
1 polymer ?
#
loop_
_entity_poly.entity_id
_entity_poly.type
_entity_poly.pdbx_seq_one_letter_code
_entity_poly.pdbx_strand_id
1 'polypeptide(L)'
;MRLFLVTFIVSVFMGSTVVWSEETTLTVEGMHCSGCKHMISKNVCENKELSATFEKCNVELVDAKKQIGRVILVPKADQKIDLIKVEAAIKSAGDDYKVIKKELK
;
A
#
# COMPACT_ATOMS: atom_id res chain seq x y z
N MET A 1 -28.60 58.27 10.56
CA MET A 1 -27.22 57.97 11.02
C MET A 1 -26.94 56.52 10.66
N ARG A 2 -26.06 56.32 9.68
CA ARG A 2 -25.67 55.00 9.15
C ARG A 2 -24.86 54.28 10.21
N LEU A 3 -25.22 53.05 10.57
CA LEU A 3 -24.28 52.10 11.15
C LEU A 3 -24.63 50.70 10.61
N PHE A 4 -24.15 50.44 9.40
CA PHE A 4 -24.00 49.09 8.87
C PHE A 4 -22.86 48.44 9.67
N LEU A 5 -23.20 47.64 10.69
CA LEU A 5 -22.21 46.77 11.33
C LEU A 5 -22.27 45.41 10.61
N VAL A 6 -21.57 45.36 9.47
CA VAL A 6 -21.26 44.12 8.75
C VAL A 6 -20.29 43.35 9.64
N THR A 7 -20.80 42.47 10.50
CA THR A 7 -19.96 41.63 11.33
C THR A 7 -19.34 40.53 10.45
N PHE A 8 -18.03 40.70 10.32
CA PHE A 8 -17.09 39.96 9.50
C PHE A 8 -17.12 38.45 9.76
N ILE A 9 -17.07 37.73 8.66
CA ILE A 9 -16.96 36.28 8.50
C ILE A 9 -15.69 35.78 9.20
N VAL A 10 -15.81 34.79 10.09
CA VAL A 10 -14.71 33.84 10.39
C VAL A 10 -15.30 32.44 10.50
N SER A 11 -15.56 31.85 9.33
CA SER A 11 -15.80 30.41 9.21
C SER A 11 -14.45 29.72 9.34
N VAL A 12 -14.07 29.31 10.55
CA VAL A 12 -12.92 28.43 10.79
C VAL A 12 -13.33 27.03 10.33
N PHE A 13 -13.26 26.79 9.02
CA PHE A 13 -13.19 25.45 8.48
C PHE A 13 -11.78 24.94 8.81
N MET A 14 -11.62 24.32 9.98
CA MET A 14 -10.48 23.46 10.28
C MET A 14 -10.52 22.33 9.25
N GLY A 15 -9.86 22.56 8.11
CA GLY A 15 -9.63 21.54 7.10
C GLY A 15 -8.74 20.48 7.70
N SER A 16 -9.34 19.42 8.23
CA SER A 16 -8.66 18.17 8.52
C SER A 16 -7.99 17.72 7.24
N THR A 17 -6.68 17.90 7.14
CA THR A 17 -5.88 17.25 6.11
C THR A 17 -5.93 15.76 6.42
N VAL A 18 -6.90 15.07 5.84
CA VAL A 18 -6.84 13.62 5.71
C VAL A 18 -5.62 13.35 4.84
N VAL A 19 -4.50 13.02 5.49
CA VAL A 19 -3.35 12.39 4.84
C VAL A 19 -3.85 11.05 4.38
N TRP A 20 -4.36 11.02 3.16
CA TRP A 20 -4.83 9.81 2.50
C TRP A 20 -3.57 9.05 2.10
N SER A 21 -3.23 8.04 2.91
CA SER A 21 -2.08 7.18 2.63
C SER A 21 -2.42 6.34 1.41
N GLU A 22 -1.75 6.59 0.29
CA GLU A 22 -2.02 5.96 -1.01
C GLU A 22 -1.80 4.44 -0.91
N GLU A 23 -2.86 3.65 -1.09
CA GLU A 23 -2.78 2.20 -1.02
C GLU A 23 -2.12 1.68 -2.30
N THR A 24 -1.03 0.93 -2.15
CA THR A 24 -0.35 0.30 -3.28
C THR A 24 -0.74 -1.17 -3.38
N THR A 25 -1.38 -1.54 -4.47
CA THR A 25 -1.71 -2.92 -4.82
C THR A 25 -0.78 -3.44 -5.91
N LEU A 26 -0.05 -4.51 -5.64
CA LEU A 26 0.83 -5.20 -6.56
C LEU A 26 0.22 -6.54 -6.94
N THR A 27 0.04 -6.81 -8.23
CA THR A 27 -0.38 -8.13 -8.71
C THR A 27 0.86 -8.93 -9.10
N VAL A 28 0.99 -10.13 -8.53
CA VAL A 28 2.14 -11.02 -8.70
C VAL A 28 1.67 -12.32 -9.32
N GLU A 29 2.27 -12.68 -10.44
CA GLU A 29 2.14 -13.97 -11.11
C GLU A 29 3.14 -14.97 -10.54
N GLY A 30 2.80 -16.26 -10.55
CA GLY A 30 3.57 -17.37 -9.93
C GLY A 30 3.05 -17.78 -8.55
N MET A 31 2.15 -17.00 -7.93
CA MET A 31 1.55 -17.30 -6.64
C MET A 31 0.35 -18.25 -6.79
N HIS A 32 0.60 -19.56 -6.69
CA HIS A 32 -0.45 -20.58 -6.76
C HIS A 32 -0.60 -21.41 -5.48
N CYS A 33 0.32 -21.26 -4.53
CA CYS A 33 0.40 -22.10 -3.36
C CYS A 33 0.29 -21.28 -2.06
N SER A 34 -0.30 -21.87 -1.01
CA SER A 34 -0.39 -21.24 0.32
C SER A 34 1.00 -20.95 0.91
N GLY A 35 1.99 -21.79 0.60
CA GLY A 35 3.40 -21.55 0.95
C GLY A 35 3.99 -20.33 0.25
N CYS A 36 3.61 -20.10 -1.02
CA CYS A 36 4.04 -18.97 -1.84
C CYS A 36 3.54 -17.66 -1.22
N LYS A 37 2.25 -17.64 -0.84
CA LYS A 37 1.63 -16.56 -0.09
C LYS A 37 2.39 -16.27 1.21
N HIS A 38 2.67 -17.32 2.00
CA HIS A 38 3.38 -17.16 3.27
C HIS A 38 4.82 -16.67 3.09
N MET A 39 5.53 -17.14 2.07
CA MET A 39 6.90 -16.74 1.78
C MET A 39 7.01 -15.29 1.32
N ILE A 40 6.08 -14.82 0.48
CA ILE A 40 6.00 -13.41 0.09
C ILE A 40 5.57 -12.54 1.28
N SER A 41 4.59 -12.99 2.07
CA SER A 41 4.22 -12.30 3.30
C SER A 41 5.42 -12.13 4.24
N LYS A 42 6.24 -13.16 4.42
CA LYS A 42 7.41 -13.09 5.28
C LYS A 42 8.50 -12.16 4.73
N ASN A 43 8.77 -12.21 3.43
CA ASN A 43 9.83 -11.38 2.82
C ASN A 43 9.43 -9.92 2.60
N VAL A 44 8.13 -9.64 2.47
CA VAL A 44 7.62 -8.28 2.23
C VAL A 44 7.04 -7.68 3.51
N CYS A 45 6.08 -8.36 4.16
CA CYS A 45 5.37 -7.84 5.32
C CYS A 45 6.16 -7.97 6.63
N GLU A 46 6.93 -9.05 6.81
CA GLU A 46 7.69 -9.29 8.04
C GLU A 46 9.16 -8.83 7.94
N ASN A 47 9.55 -8.28 6.79
CA ASN A 47 10.89 -7.72 6.62
C ASN A 47 11.01 -6.39 7.39
N LYS A 48 11.92 -6.33 8.35
CA LYS A 48 12.10 -5.19 9.26
C LYS A 48 12.32 -3.85 8.56
N GLU A 49 12.98 -3.85 7.40
CA GLU A 49 13.24 -2.61 6.64
C GLU A 49 11.98 -2.11 5.93
N LEU A 50 11.17 -3.03 5.40
CA LEU A 50 9.96 -2.71 4.65
C LEU A 50 8.74 -2.49 5.57
N SER A 51 8.57 -3.34 6.56
CA SER A 51 7.50 -3.27 7.57
C SER A 51 7.54 -1.98 8.40
N ALA A 52 8.69 -1.31 8.47
CA ALA A 52 8.82 0.01 9.09
C ALA A 52 7.99 1.06 8.35
N THR A 53 7.89 0.94 7.02
CA THR A 53 7.18 1.87 6.12
C THR A 53 5.72 1.52 5.89
N PHE A 54 5.32 0.27 6.18
CA PHE A 54 3.93 -0.19 6.01
C PHE A 54 3.11 -0.05 7.30
N GLU A 55 1.93 0.54 7.17
CA GLU A 55 0.88 0.48 8.18
C GLU A 55 0.11 -0.84 8.09
N LYS A 56 -0.19 -1.28 6.86
CA LYS A 56 -0.81 -2.59 6.59
C LYS A 56 -0.11 -3.27 5.44
N CYS A 57 0.04 -4.59 5.56
CA CYS A 57 0.53 -5.45 4.50
C CYS A 57 -0.36 -6.70 4.46
N ASN A 58 -1.00 -6.92 3.33
CA ASN A 58 -1.85 -8.08 3.09
C ASN A 58 -1.41 -8.78 1.81
N VAL A 59 -1.31 -10.10 1.85
CA VAL A 59 -1.01 -10.93 0.68
C VAL A 59 -2.19 -11.86 0.48
N GLU A 60 -2.72 -11.90 -0.73
CA GLU A 60 -3.91 -12.68 -1.09
C GLU A 60 -3.66 -13.48 -2.36
N LEU A 61 -4.26 -14.66 -2.45
CA LEU A 61 -4.29 -15.43 -3.68
C LEU A 61 -5.56 -15.02 -4.42
N VAL A 62 -5.42 -14.35 -5.57
CA VAL A 62 -6.55 -13.88 -6.37
C VAL A 62 -7.09 -15.00 -7.24
N ASP A 63 -6.19 -15.76 -7.87
CA ASP A 63 -6.55 -16.83 -8.77
C ASP A 63 -5.48 -17.92 -8.73
N ALA A 64 -5.71 -18.97 -7.94
CA ALA A 64 -4.77 -20.08 -7.80
C ALA A 64 -4.60 -20.88 -9.12
N LYS A 65 -5.62 -20.88 -10.00
CA LYS A 65 -5.54 -21.59 -11.30
C LYS A 65 -4.67 -20.85 -12.30
N LYS A 66 -4.73 -19.52 -12.28
CA LYS A 66 -3.87 -18.65 -13.08
C LYS A 66 -2.55 -18.30 -12.40
N GLN A 67 -2.31 -18.83 -11.19
CA GLN A 67 -1.14 -18.55 -10.38
C GLN A 67 -0.98 -17.05 -10.08
N ILE A 68 -2.09 -16.34 -9.83
CA ILE A 68 -2.10 -14.90 -9.56
C ILE A 68 -2.36 -14.66 -8.08
N GLY A 69 -1.44 -13.96 -7.43
CA GLY A 69 -1.65 -13.37 -6.12
C GLY A 69 -1.59 -11.84 -6.17
N ARG A 70 -1.94 -11.22 -5.05
CA ARG A 70 -2.01 -9.77 -4.88
C ARG A 70 -1.38 -9.42 -3.54
N VAL A 71 -0.55 -8.39 -3.54
CA VAL A 71 0.09 -7.83 -2.37
C VAL A 71 -0.43 -6.41 -2.22
N ILE A 72 -1.14 -6.15 -1.13
CA ILE A 72 -1.75 -4.88 -0.81
C ILE A 72 -0.91 -4.25 0.31
N LEU A 73 -0.37 -3.07 0.06
CA LEU A 73 0.51 -2.34 0.95
C LEU A 73 -0.08 -0.97 1.22
N VAL A 74 -0.30 -0.66 2.49
CA VAL A 74 -0.70 0.67 2.94
C VAL A 74 0.51 1.29 3.63
N PRO A 75 1.05 2.41 3.14
CA PRO A 75 2.13 3.11 3.82
C PRO A 75 1.64 3.69 5.14
N LYS A 76 2.56 3.89 6.09
CA LYS A 76 2.29 4.80 7.22
C LYS A 76 2.22 6.24 6.73
N ALA A 77 1.51 7.09 7.47
CA ALA A 77 1.47 8.52 7.18
C ALA A 77 2.88 9.10 6.96
N ASP A 78 3.04 9.89 5.88
CA ASP A 78 4.30 10.51 5.47
C ASP A 78 5.45 9.56 5.08
N GLN A 79 5.18 8.25 4.92
CA GLN A 79 6.15 7.26 4.42
C GLN A 79 5.85 6.92 2.96
N LYS A 80 6.90 6.84 2.14
CA LYS A 80 6.79 6.34 0.76
C LYS A 80 7.23 4.89 0.68
N ILE A 81 6.42 4.07 0.03
CA ILE A 81 6.77 2.69 -0.25
C ILE A 81 7.82 2.64 -1.35
N ASP A 82 8.97 2.04 -1.05
CA ASP A 82 9.98 1.74 -2.05
C ASP A 82 9.58 0.49 -2.85
N LEU A 83 8.83 0.71 -3.93
CA LEU A 83 8.35 -0.36 -4.80
C LEU A 83 9.48 -1.21 -5.39
N ILE A 84 10.68 -0.64 -5.58
CA ILE A 84 11.83 -1.36 -6.12
C ILE A 84 12.30 -2.40 -5.10
N LYS A 85 12.42 -2.00 -3.83
CA LYS A 85 12.77 -2.95 -2.75
C LYS A 85 11.69 -4.00 -2.54
N VAL A 86 10.42 -3.63 -2.64
CA VAL A 86 9.30 -4.58 -2.55
C VAL A 86 9.36 -5.60 -3.69
N GLU A 87 9.58 -5.16 -4.92
CA GLU A 87 9.73 -6.06 -6.07
C GLU A 87 10.95 -6.97 -5.93
N ALA A 88 12.08 -6.44 -5.43
CA ALA A 88 13.26 -7.22 -5.14
C ALA A 88 12.96 -8.29 -4.08
N ALA A 89 12.27 -7.94 -2.99
CA ALA A 89 11.87 -8.87 -1.95
C ALA A 89 10.88 -9.95 -2.44
N ILE A 90 9.95 -9.59 -3.33
CA ILE A 90 9.05 -10.54 -3.99
C ILE A 90 9.85 -11.51 -4.85
N LYS A 91 10.79 -11.03 -5.67
CA LYS A 91 11.67 -11.90 -6.48
C LYS A 91 12.59 -12.77 -5.62
N SER A 92 13.11 -12.25 -4.50
CA SER A 92 13.91 -13.03 -3.56
C SER A 92 13.11 -14.12 -2.85
N ALA A 93 11.78 -14.00 -2.80
CA ALA A 93 10.93 -15.08 -2.32
C ALA A 93 10.83 -16.25 -3.33
N GLY A 94 11.15 -16.04 -4.61
CA GLY A 94 11.14 -17.06 -5.64
C GLY A 94 11.32 -16.48 -7.04
N ASP A 95 12.17 -17.13 -7.84
CA ASP A 95 12.52 -16.69 -9.19
C ASP A 95 11.32 -16.67 -10.16
N ASP A 96 10.29 -17.47 -9.88
CA ASP A 96 9.07 -17.56 -10.67
C ASP A 96 8.07 -16.42 -10.40
N TYR A 97 8.31 -15.57 -9.39
CA TYR A 97 7.39 -14.50 -9.05
C TYR A 97 7.59 -13.26 -9.90
N LYS A 98 6.56 -12.88 -10.65
CA LYS A 98 6.59 -11.72 -11.55
C LYS A 98 5.51 -10.71 -11.21
N VAL A 99 5.93 -9.47 -10.90
CA VAL A 99 4.97 -8.38 -10.72
C VAL A 99 4.45 -7.92 -12.09
N ILE A 100 3.17 -8.16 -12.35
CA ILE A 100 2.52 -7.89 -13.64
C ILE A 100 1.68 -6.62 -13.64
N LYS A 101 1.29 -6.12 -12.46
CA LYS A 101 0.49 -4.89 -12.33
C LYS A 101 0.82 -4.17 -11.03
N LYS A 102 0.86 -2.84 -11.07
CA LYS A 102 1.04 -1.97 -9.90
C LYS A 102 -0.04 -0.90 -9.96
N GLU A 103 -0.87 -0.83 -8.93
CA GLU A 103 -1.95 0.15 -8.81
C GLU A 103 -1.68 0.96 -7.55
N LEU A 104 -1.47 2.27 -7.70
CA LEU A 104 -1.51 3.22 -6.59
C LEU A 104 -2.92 3.80 -6.55
N LYS A 105 -3.57 3.73 -5.38
CA LYS A 105 -4.92 4.22 -5.15
C LYS A 105 -4.95 5.29 -4.09
#